data_AF-A0A9E3BCQ1-F1
#
_entry.id   AF-A0A9E3BCQ1-F1
#
_cell.length_a   1.000
_cell.length_b   1.000
_cell.length_c   1.000
_cell.angle_alpha   90.00
_cell.angle_beta   90.00
_cell.angle_gamma   90.00
#
_symmetry.space_group_name_H-M   'P 1'
#
loop_
_entity.id
_entity.type
_entity.pdbx_description
1 polymer ?
#
loop_
_entity_poly.entity_id
_entity_poly.type
_entity_poly.pdbx_seq_one_letter_code
_entity_poly.pdbx_strand_id
1 'polypeptide(L)'
;MSFLAARKAAFKAENNQRRHALNSFYFTSQDATEANGRCYVQVFAIREAGPPSPELTGCYEFTAVKRDGVWRFGRWVLEVDQANI
;
A
#
# COMPACT_ATOMS: atom_id res chain seq x y z
N MET A 1 17.77 -3.34 -16.55
CA MET A 1 18.25 -2.25 -15.67
C MET A 1 17.77 -0.84 -16.09
N SER A 2 17.55 -0.55 -17.39
CA SER A 2 17.12 0.79 -17.86
C SER A 2 15.70 1.20 -17.45
N PHE A 3 14.73 0.29 -17.51
CA PHE A 3 13.32 0.60 -17.24
C PHE A 3 13.05 1.01 -15.77
N LEU A 4 13.68 0.32 -14.82
CA LEU A 4 13.56 0.66 -13.40
C LEU A 4 14.14 2.06 -13.11
N ALA A 5 15.28 2.39 -13.73
CA ALA A 5 15.89 3.71 -13.59
C ALA A 5 14.99 4.81 -14.18
N ALA A 6 14.39 4.56 -15.37
CA ALA A 6 13.43 5.49 -15.98
C ALA A 6 12.19 5.71 -15.10
N ARG A 7 11.61 4.65 -14.52
CA ARG A 7 10.47 4.76 -13.60
C ARG A 7 10.82 5.55 -12.33
N LYS A 8 12.01 5.35 -11.76
CA LYS A 8 12.47 6.12 -10.60
C LYS A 8 12.71 7.59 -10.94
N ALA A 9 13.26 7.87 -12.12
CA ALA A 9 13.48 9.24 -12.59
C ALA A 9 12.15 9.97 -12.82
N ALA A 10 11.17 9.32 -13.46
CA ALA A 10 9.83 9.87 -13.63
C ALA A 10 9.16 10.16 -12.28
N PHE A 11 9.19 9.20 -11.35
CA PHE A 11 8.65 9.41 -10.00
C PHE A 11 9.34 10.57 -9.25
N LYS A 12 10.67 10.71 -9.39
CA LYS A 12 11.41 11.82 -8.79
C LYS A 12 11.04 13.15 -9.45
N ALA A 13 10.85 13.17 -10.76
CA ALA A 13 10.45 14.36 -11.52
C ALA A 13 9.02 14.83 -11.18
N GLU A 14 8.12 13.90 -10.81
CA GLU A 14 6.77 14.23 -10.33
C GLU A 14 6.77 14.98 -8.98
N ASN A 15 7.92 15.01 -8.27
CA ASN A 15 8.06 15.62 -6.93
C ASN A 15 6.93 15.22 -5.97
N ASN A 16 6.46 13.97 -6.12
CA ASN A 16 5.28 13.46 -5.47
C ASN A 16 5.68 12.62 -4.26
N GLN A 17 5.37 13.10 -3.06
CA GLN A 17 5.45 12.29 -1.85
C GLN A 17 4.11 11.61 -1.61
N ARG A 18 4.14 10.28 -1.43
CA ARG A 18 2.92 9.52 -1.13
C ARG A 18 2.78 9.30 0.37
N ARG A 19 1.57 9.54 0.89
CA ARG A 19 1.18 9.16 2.25
C ARG A 19 0.07 8.13 2.17
N HIS A 20 0.31 6.97 2.80
CA HIS A 20 -0.65 5.89 2.90
C HIS A 20 -1.36 5.98 4.25
N ALA A 21 -2.67 6.14 4.23
CA ALA A 21 -3.52 6.01 5.41
C ALA A 21 -4.24 4.67 5.32
N LEU A 22 -3.88 3.73 6.20
CA LEU A 22 -4.54 2.44 6.30
C LEU A 22 -5.54 2.50 7.47
N ASN A 23 -6.75 2.01 7.24
CA ASN A 23 -7.80 1.99 8.25
C ASN A 23 -8.65 0.71 8.13
N SER A 24 -9.55 0.53 9.09
CA SER A 24 -10.57 -0.52 9.06
C SER A 24 -9.98 -1.93 8.84
N PHE A 25 -8.96 -2.25 9.64
CA PHE A 25 -8.35 -3.58 9.63
C PHE A 25 -9.33 -4.62 10.16
N TYR A 26 -9.46 -5.73 9.44
CA TYR A 26 -10.18 -6.90 9.94
C TYR A 26 -9.47 -8.19 9.52
N PHE A 27 -9.46 -9.14 10.45
CA PHE A 27 -8.84 -10.45 10.23
C PHE A 27 -9.91 -11.45 9.79
N THR A 28 -9.61 -12.20 8.72
CA THR A 28 -10.44 -13.30 8.24
C THR A 28 -10.05 -14.62 8.90
N SER A 29 -8.78 -14.77 9.27
CA SER A 29 -8.28 -15.86 10.12
C SER A 29 -7.01 -15.43 10.85
N GLN A 30 -6.75 -16.02 12.01
CA GLN A 30 -5.52 -15.80 12.75
C GLN A 30 -5.20 -17.00 13.65
N ASP A 31 -3.94 -17.42 13.64
CA ASP A 31 -3.35 -18.32 14.61
C ASP A 31 -2.03 -17.75 15.18
N ALA A 32 -1.26 -18.58 15.89
CA ALA A 32 0.00 -18.17 16.52
C ALA A 32 1.11 -17.77 15.53
N THR A 33 1.00 -18.18 14.27
CA THR A 33 2.03 -18.13 13.24
C THR A 33 1.58 -17.46 11.94
N GLU A 34 0.28 -17.38 11.67
CA GLU A 34 -0.27 -16.78 10.46
C GLU A 34 -1.51 -15.94 10.76
N ALA A 35 -1.68 -14.83 10.04
CA ALA A 35 -2.87 -14.00 10.08
C ALA A 35 -3.24 -13.56 8.66
N ASN A 36 -4.50 -13.76 8.29
CA ASN A 36 -5.06 -13.31 7.03
C ASN A 36 -6.10 -12.23 7.30
N GLY A 37 -6.22 -11.26 6.41
CA GLY A 37 -7.18 -10.19 6.60
C GLY A 37 -7.21 -9.19 5.47
N ARG A 38 -7.99 -8.13 5.70
CA ARG A 38 -8.03 -6.98 4.83
C ARG A 38 -7.96 -5.67 5.60
N CYS A 39 -7.58 -4.62 4.89
CA CYS A 39 -7.67 -3.25 5.40
C CYS A 39 -7.91 -2.29 4.23
N TYR A 40 -8.56 -1.17 4.50
CA TYR A 40 -8.80 -0.16 3.49
C TYR A 40 -7.65 0.84 3.47
N VAL A 41 -7.36 1.39 2.30
CA VAL A 41 -6.28 2.36 2.10
C VAL A 41 -6.79 3.59 1.36
N GLN A 42 -6.33 4.75 1.81
CA GLN A 42 -6.30 6.00 1.03
C GLN A 42 -4.83 6.39 0.82
N VAL A 43 -4.43 6.53 -0.43
CA VAL A 43 -3.15 7.11 -0.83
C VAL A 43 -3.38 8.58 -1.16
N PHE A 44 -2.58 9.44 -0.54
CA PHE A 44 -2.51 10.86 -0.84
C PHE A 44 -1.24 11.17 -1.59
N ALA A 45 -1.34 12.06 -2.59
CA ALA A 45 -0.21 12.69 -3.24
C ALA A 45 0.07 14.06 -2.60
N ILE A 46 1.34 14.35 -2.37
CA ILE A 46 1.82 15.63 -1.85
C ILE A 46 2.84 16.13 -2.87
N ARG A 47 2.46 17.15 -3.63
CA ARG A 47 3.26 17.73 -4.71
C ARG A 47 3.69 19.13 -4.32
N GLU A 48 4.91 19.53 -4.68
CA GLU A 48 5.43 20.90 -4.47
C GLU A 48 5.28 21.41 -3.02
N ALA A 49 5.42 20.51 -2.03
CA ALA A 49 5.21 20.79 -0.60
C ALA A 49 3.82 21.36 -0.24
N GLY A 50 2.82 21.20 -1.11
CA GLY A 50 1.44 21.60 -0.89
C GLY A 50 0.66 20.66 0.05
N PRO A 51 -0.64 20.92 0.26
CA PRO A 51 -1.49 20.03 1.06
C PRO A 51 -1.67 18.67 0.36
N PRO A 52 -1.87 17.57 1.13
CA PRO A 52 -2.16 16.27 0.54
C PRO A 52 -3.46 16.27 -0.25
N SER A 53 -3.45 15.71 -1.47
CA SER A 53 -4.65 15.45 -2.26
C SER A 53 -4.92 13.95 -2.39
N PRO A 54 -6.19 13.50 -2.35
CA PRO A 54 -6.53 12.10 -2.58
C PRO A 54 -6.08 11.66 -3.98
N GLU A 55 -5.31 10.57 -4.07
CA GLU A 55 -4.82 10.02 -5.34
C GLU A 55 -5.48 8.68 -5.65
N LEU A 56 -5.61 7.80 -4.65
CA LEU A 56 -6.14 6.44 -4.84
C LEU A 56 -6.81 5.93 -3.56
N THR A 57 -7.92 5.21 -3.70
CA THR A 57 -8.49 4.37 -2.63
C THR A 57 -8.48 2.90 -3.03
N GLY A 58 -8.52 2.02 -2.05
CA GLY A 58 -8.64 0.59 -2.31
C GLY A 58 -8.70 -0.25 -1.04
N CYS A 59 -8.65 -1.56 -1.25
CA CYS A 59 -8.60 -2.58 -0.22
C CYS A 59 -7.32 -3.41 -0.39
N TYR A 60 -6.53 -3.51 0.68
CA TYR A 60 -5.45 -4.49 0.74
C TYR A 60 -5.98 -5.81 1.27
N GLU A 61 -5.70 -6.89 0.57
CA GLU A 61 -5.75 -8.25 1.10
C GLU A 61 -4.34 -8.68 1.52
N PHE A 62 -4.21 -9.20 2.74
CA PHE A 62 -2.91 -9.55 3.31
C PHE A 62 -2.87 -10.93 3.95
N THR A 63 -1.68 -11.52 3.89
CA THR A 63 -1.24 -12.63 4.74
C THR A 63 0.02 -12.18 5.48
N ALA A 64 -0.02 -12.18 6.80
CA ALA A 64 1.13 -11.96 7.66
C ALA A 64 1.57 -13.29 8.28
N VAL A 65 2.87 -13.58 8.22
CA VAL A 65 3.47 -14.79 8.77
C VAL A 65 4.47 -14.40 9.85
N LYS A 66 4.41 -15.04 11.01
CA LYS A 66 5.34 -14.83 12.11
C LYS A 66 6.60 -15.67 11.88
N ARG A 67 7.74 -15.01 11.70
CA ARG A 67 9.06 -15.63 11.59
C ARG A 67 10.01 -14.97 12.56
N ASP A 68 10.75 -15.79 13.32
CA ASP A 68 11.74 -15.31 14.30
C ASP A 68 11.12 -14.33 15.32
N GLY A 69 9.87 -14.58 15.71
CA GLY A 69 9.12 -13.72 16.63
C GLY A 69 8.50 -12.45 16.01
N VAL A 70 8.75 -12.18 14.72
CA VAL A 70 8.30 -10.96 14.02
C VAL A 70 7.28 -11.30 12.94
N TRP A 71 6.19 -10.53 12.89
CA TRP A 71 5.21 -10.61 11.80
C TRP A 71 5.76 -9.97 10.52
N ARG A 72 5.72 -10.70 9.41
CA ARG A 72 6.16 -10.25 8.08
C ARG A 72 5.04 -10.50 7.09
N PHE A 73 4.79 -9.56 6.17
CA PHE A 73 3.83 -9.80 5.10
C PHE A 73 4.38 -10.86 4.13
N GLY A 74 3.68 -11.99 4.02
CA GLY A 74 3.92 -13.02 3.01
C GLY A 74 3.17 -12.75 1.71
N ARG A 75 1.97 -12.14 1.80
CA ARG A 75 1.16 -11.67 0.67
C ARG A 75 0.59 -10.29 0.99
N TRP A 76 0.61 -9.39 -0.01
CA TRP A 76 0.10 -8.03 0.10
C TRP A 76 -0.40 -7.58 -1.28
N VAL A 77 -1.71 -7.62 -1.50
CA VAL A 77 -2.35 -7.34 -2.80
C VAL A 77 -3.31 -6.16 -2.64
N LEU A 78 -3.20 -5.18 -3.52
CA LEU A 78 -4.09 -4.02 -3.58
C LEU A 78 -5.18 -4.25 -4.63
N GLU A 79 -6.44 -4.18 -4.22
CA GLU A 79 -7.58 -3.98 -5.10
C GLU A 79 -7.91 -2.49 -5.09
N VAL A 80 -7.81 -1.83 -6.25
CA VAL A 80 -8.04 -0.39 -6.39
C VAL A 80 -9.53 -0.15 -6.67
N ASP A 81 -10.16 0.79 -5.97
CA ASP A 81 -11.60 1.07 -6.13
C ASP A 81 -11.91 1.81 -7.45
N GLN A 82 -10.92 2.51 -8.01
CA GLN A 82 -11.07 3.24 -9.26
C GLN A 82 -11.21 2.24 -10.42
N ALA A 83 -12.37 2.25 -11.08
CA ALA A 83 -12.49 1.63 -12.41
C ALA A 83 -11.54 2.37 -13.36
N ASN A 84 -10.73 1.63 -14.12
CA ASN A 84 -9.92 2.22 -15.19
C ASN A 84 -10.85 3.01 -16.13
N ILE A 85 -10.72 4.34 -16.15
CA ILE A 85 -11.34 5.21 -17.16
C ILE A 85 -10.34 5.39 -18.29
#